data_AF-A0A7W0F937-F1
#
_entry.id   AF-A0A7W0F937-F1
#
_cell.length_a   1.000
_cell.length_b   1.000
_cell.length_c   1.000
_cell.angle_alpha   90.00
_cell.angle_beta   90.00
_cell.angle_gamma   90.00
#
_symmetry.space_group_name_H-M   'P 1'
#
loop_
_entity.id
_entity.type
_entity.pdbx_description
1 polymer ?
#
loop_
_entity_poly.entity_id
_entity_poly.type
_entity_poly.pdbx_seq_one_letter_code
_entity_poly.pdbx_strand_id
1 'polypeptide(L)'
;MRVAFVHVPIRHHRFSENLKVVDEEFTFSPPIVLAYVAAIAEKSGSKVILIDAAALRLSKEQVRKKLEIFRPDFIMFRLDTYCFHDTLDWI
;
A
#
# COMPACT_ATOMS: atom_id res chain seq x y z
N MET A 1 -19.41 4.04 4.11
CA MET A 1 -18.47 4.82 3.25
C MET A 1 -17.62 3.84 2.46
N ARG A 2 -16.97 4.25 1.37
CA ARG A 2 -16.02 3.44 0.60
C ARG A 2 -14.60 3.88 0.92
N VAL A 3 -13.79 2.98 1.47
CA VAL A 3 -12.41 3.28 1.85
C VAL A 3 -11.47 2.37 1.07
N ALA A 4 -10.55 2.97 0.33
CA ALA A 4 -9.48 2.24 -0.34
C ALA A 4 -8.21 2.31 0.51
N PHE A 5 -7.57 1.18 0.72
CA PHE A 5 -6.28 1.08 1.39
C PHE A 5 -5.25 0.66 0.36
N VAL A 6 -4.19 1.45 0.18
CA VAL A 6 -3.16 1.19 -0.84
C VAL A 6 -1.82 0.96 -0.17
N HIS A 7 -1.24 -0.21 -0.37
CA HIS A 7 0.15 -0.51 -0.03
C HIS A 7 1.02 -0.32 -1.27
N VAL A 8 2.00 0.58 -1.16
CA VAL A 8 2.90 0.95 -2.26
C VAL A 8 4.13 0.06 -2.30
N PRO A 9 4.77 -0.14 -3.46
CA PRO A 9 6.09 -0.76 -3.55
C PRO A 9 7.14 0.11 -2.85
N ILE A 10 7.91 -0.50 -1.94
CA ILE A 10 9.02 0.14 -1.25
C ILE A 10 10.30 -0.16 -2.02
N ARG A 11 11.13 0.86 -2.28
CA ARG A 11 12.39 0.71 -2.99
C ARG A 11 13.54 0.54 -2.00
N HIS A 12 14.61 -0.11 -2.44
CA HIS A 12 15.86 -0.13 -1.67
C HIS A 12 16.38 1.29 -1.47
N HIS A 13 16.53 1.71 -0.21
CA HIS A 13 17.04 3.03 0.14
C HIS A 13 18.55 3.01 0.32
N ARG A 14 19.21 4.12 -0.03
CA ARG A 14 20.68 4.27 0.07
C ARG A 14 21.21 4.19 1.51
N PHE A 15 20.34 4.39 2.50
CA PHE A 15 20.62 4.30 3.93
C PHE A 15 20.05 3.02 4.57
N SER A 16 19.56 2.07 3.78
CA SER A 16 19.14 0.76 4.28
C SER A 16 20.36 0.00 4.80
N GLU A 17 20.26 -0.61 5.99
CA GLU A 17 21.29 -1.50 6.54
C GLU A 17 21.42 -2.79 5.70
N ASN A 18 20.37 -3.13 4.96
CA ASN A 18 20.33 -4.32 4.11
C ASN A 18 21.14 -4.14 2.83
N LEU A 19 21.69 -5.24 2.31
CA LEU A 19 22.20 -5.27 0.94
C LEU A 19 21.04 -5.15 -0.04
N LYS A 20 21.27 -4.52 -1.20
CA LYS A 20 20.25 -4.37 -2.25
C LYS A 20 19.52 -5.68 -2.59
N VAL A 21 20.26 -6.78 -2.74
CA VAL A 21 19.68 -8.10 -3.03
C VAL A 21 18.78 -8.62 -1.92
N VAL A 22 19.03 -8.23 -0.66
CA VAL A 22 18.15 -8.56 0.45
C VAL A 22 16.86 -7.77 0.30
N ASP A 23 16.89 -6.48 0.01
CA ASP A 23 15.62 -5.74 -0.16
C ASP A 23 14.84 -6.17 -1.43
N GLU A 24 15.51 -6.69 -2.46
CA GLU A 24 14.87 -7.19 -3.69
C GLU A 24 14.30 -8.62 -3.54
N GLU A 25 14.97 -9.50 -2.79
CA GLU A 25 14.64 -10.93 -2.71
C GLU A 25 14.08 -11.36 -1.35
N PHE A 26 14.29 -10.58 -0.29
CA PHE A 26 13.90 -10.94 1.07
C PHE A 26 12.44 -10.61 1.32
N THR A 27 11.67 -11.68 1.49
CA THR A 27 10.30 -11.75 2.02
C THR A 27 9.32 -10.69 1.52
N PHE A 28 8.43 -11.11 0.62
CA PHE A 28 7.22 -10.37 0.28
C PHE A 28 6.24 -10.40 1.46
N SER A 29 6.32 -9.40 2.35
CA SER A 29 5.44 -9.34 3.52
C SER A 29 4.10 -8.67 3.17
N PRO A 30 2.96 -9.23 3.62
CA PRO A 30 1.67 -8.57 3.45
C PRO A 30 1.62 -7.28 4.30
N PRO A 31 0.84 -6.26 3.90
CA PRO A 31 0.73 -5.00 4.63
C PRO A 31 -0.16 -5.16 5.87
N ILE A 32 0.31 -5.92 6.86
CA ILE A 32 -0.46 -6.38 8.02
C ILE A 32 -1.11 -5.22 8.79
N VAL A 33 -0.38 -4.12 9.00
CA VAL A 33 -0.89 -2.92 9.67
C VAL A 33 -2.08 -2.34 8.91
N LEU A 34 -1.96 -2.23 7.59
CA LEU A 34 -3.00 -1.70 6.72
C LEU A 34 -4.21 -2.65 6.66
N ALA A 35 -3.96 -3.96 6.67
CA ALA A 35 -5.00 -4.99 6.71
C ALA A 35 -5.81 -4.96 8.01
N TYR A 36 -5.17 -4.70 9.17
CA TYR A 36 -5.90 -4.52 10.44
C TYR A 36 -6.83 -3.31 10.40
N VAL A 37 -6.36 -2.16 9.90
CA VAL A 37 -7.19 -0.96 9.78
C VAL A 37 -8.32 -1.18 8.78
N ALA A 38 -8.04 -1.84 7.66
CA ALA A 38 -9.05 -2.24 6.67
C ALA A 38 -10.15 -3.10 7.29
N ALA A 39 -9.77 -4.11 8.10
CA ALA A 39 -10.73 -4.98 8.79
C ALA A 39 -11.56 -4.22 9.83
N ILE A 40 -10.97 -3.26 10.55
CA ILE A 40 -11.71 -2.40 11.49
C ILE A 40 -12.72 -1.52 10.73
N ALA A 41 -12.31 -0.90 9.63
CA ALA A 41 -13.19 -0.08 8.79
C ALA A 41 -14.34 -0.91 8.21
N GLU A 42 -14.06 -2.13 7.73
CA GLU A 42 -15.09 -3.06 7.25
C GLU A 42 -16.09 -3.42 8.35
N LYS A 43 -15.61 -3.79 9.55
CA LYS A 43 -16.47 -4.09 10.72
C LYS A 43 -17.32 -2.91 11.17
N SER A 44 -16.88 -1.67 10.93
CA SER A 44 -17.66 -0.45 11.20
C SER A 44 -18.75 -0.15 10.16
N GLY A 45 -18.90 -0.99 9.13
CA GLY A 45 -19.88 -0.83 8.07
C GLY A 45 -19.38 -0.09 6.82
N SER A 46 -18.07 0.13 6.68
CA SER A 46 -17.50 0.65 5.44
C SER A 46 -17.30 -0.45 4.41
N LYS A 47 -17.51 -0.13 3.13
CA LYS A 47 -17.08 -0.99 2.03
C LYS A 47 -15.59 -0.73 1.80
N VAL A 48 -14.79 -1.79 1.82
CA VAL A 48 -13.33 -1.68 1.82
C VAL A 48 -12.74 -2.36 0.58
N ILE A 49 -11.67 -1.78 0.05
CA ILE A 49 -10.74 -2.45 -0.87
C ILE A 49 -9.32 -2.29 -0.33
N LEU A 50 -8.57 -3.38 -0.25
CA LEU A 50 -7.13 -3.37 0.04
C LEU A 50 -6.39 -3.69 -1.27
N ILE A 51 -5.56 -2.76 -1.71
CA ILE A 51 -4.75 -2.88 -2.93
C ILE A 51 -3.29 -2.97 -2.50
N ASP A 52 -2.72 -4.16 -2.60
CA ASP A 52 -1.30 -4.38 -2.44
C ASP A 52 -0.60 -4.25 -3.80
N ALA A 53 -0.11 -3.04 -4.10
CA ALA A 53 0.54 -2.76 -5.37
C ALA A 53 1.91 -3.44 -5.49
N ALA A 54 2.57 -3.68 -4.36
CA ALA A 54 3.82 -4.41 -4.32
C ALA A 54 3.59 -5.88 -4.71
N ALA A 55 2.70 -6.58 -3.99
CA ALA A 55 2.49 -8.03 -4.15
C ALA A 55 1.91 -8.38 -5.51
N LEU A 56 1.05 -7.51 -6.02
CA LEU A 56 0.42 -7.68 -7.33
C LEU A 56 1.22 -7.06 -8.48
N ARG A 57 2.41 -6.50 -8.21
CA ARG A 57 3.27 -5.82 -9.20
C ARG A 57 2.50 -4.80 -10.05
N LEU A 58 1.67 -4.00 -9.41
CA LEU A 58 0.81 -3.03 -10.08
C LEU A 58 1.54 -1.71 -10.30
N SER A 59 1.34 -1.12 -11.48
CA SER A 59 1.72 0.26 -11.75
C SER A 59 0.73 1.24 -11.10
N LYS A 60 1.15 2.50 -10.91
CA LYS A 60 0.29 3.60 -10.45
C LYS A 60 -0.99 3.72 -11.29
N GLU A 61 -0.87 3.57 -12.61
CA GLU A 61 -2.01 3.59 -13.54
C GLU A 61 -2.99 2.44 -13.33
N GLN A 62 -2.50 1.23 -13.07
CA GLN A 62 -3.37 0.09 -12.77
C GLN A 62 -4.10 0.26 -11.44
N VAL A 63 -3.43 0.83 -10.43
CA VAL A 63 -4.06 1.18 -9.15
C VAL A 63 -5.08 2.30 -9.35
N ARG A 64 -4.77 3.34 -10.12
CA ARG A 64 -5.71 4.43 -10.45
C ARG A 64 -7.01 3.89 -11.06
N LYS A 65 -6.91 2.99 -12.04
CA LYS A 65 -8.10 2.34 -12.65
C LYS A 65 -8.93 1.56 -11.63
N LYS A 66 -8.29 0.83 -10.70
CA LYS A 66 -9.00 0.13 -9.61
C LYS A 66 -9.72 1.11 -8.69
N LEU A 67 -9.09 2.24 -8.36
CA LEU A 67 -9.68 3.30 -7.54
C LEU A 67 -10.84 3.98 -8.26
N GLU A 68 -10.72 4.27 -9.57
CA GLU A 68 -11.79 4.84 -10.40
C GLU A 68 -13.03 3.92 -10.45
N ILE A 69 -12.83 2.60 -10.54
CA ILE A 69 -13.92 1.61 -10.52
C ILE A 69 -14.57 1.53 -9.13
N PHE A 70 -13.75 1.48 -8.07
CA PHE A 70 -14.24 1.37 -6.70
C PHE A 70 -14.94 2.65 -6.22
N ARG A 71 -14.46 3.81 -6.70
CA ARG A 71 -14.87 5.18 -6.34
C ARG A 71 -14.82 5.41 -4.81
N PRO A 72 -13.66 5.29 -4.16
CA PRO A 72 -13.54 5.51 -2.72
C PRO A 72 -13.88 6.96 -2.34
N ASP A 73 -14.45 7.13 -1.14
CA ASP A 73 -14.58 8.42 -0.48
C ASP A 73 -13.25 8.84 0.17
N PHE A 74 -12.46 7.85 0.60
CA PHE A 74 -11.12 8.03 1.17
C PHE A 74 -10.12 7.03 0.60
N ILE A 75 -8.90 7.49 0.36
CA ILE A 75 -7.75 6.65 0.01
C ILE A 75 -6.74 6.75 1.15
N MET A 76 -6.41 5.60 1.73
CA MET A 76 -5.57 5.47 2.91
C MET A 76 -4.25 4.82 2.51
N PHE A 77 -3.15 5.45 2.91
CA PHE A 77 -1.79 4.95 2.75
C PHE A 77 -1.15 4.75 4.11
N ARG A 78 -0.24 3.76 4.22
CA ARG A 78 0.68 3.68 5.36
C ARG A 78 1.87 4.57 5.06
N LEU A 79 2.24 5.40 6.04
CA LEU A 79 3.41 6.24 6.00
C LEU A 79 4.25 5.97 7.25
N ASP A 80 5.51 5.60 7.05
CA ASP A 80 6.52 5.55 8.10
C ASP A 80 7.86 6.04 7.55
N THR A 81 8.86 6.14 8.42
CA THR A 81 10.15 6.76 8.09
C THR A 81 10.86 6.09 6.91
N TYR A 82 10.71 4.78 6.75
CA TYR A 82 11.36 4.05 5.66
C TYR A 82 10.60 4.26 4.35
N CYS A 83 9.28 4.09 4.34
CA CYS A 83 8.48 4.21 3.12
C CYS A 83 8.04 5.64 2.77
N PHE A 84 8.46 6.68 3.50
CA PHE A 84 7.94 8.04 3.37
C PHE A 84 7.95 8.57 1.93
N HIS A 85 9.11 8.57 1.28
CA HIS A 85 9.26 9.12 -0.07
C HIS A 85 8.54 8.26 -1.12
N ASP A 86 8.61 6.94 -1.00
CA ASP A 86 7.90 6.04 -1.92
C ASP A 86 6.39 6.18 -1.79
N THR A 87 5.86 6.36 -0.58
CA THR A 87 4.42 6.61 -0.39
C THR A 87 4.03 7.99 -0.86
N LEU A 88 4.84 9.03 -0.61
CA LEU A 88 4.54 10.40 -1.07
C LEU A 88 4.47 10.49 -2.60
N ASP A 89 5.30 9.71 -3.31
CA ASP A 89 5.25 9.59 -4.77
C ASP A 89 3.89 9.09 -5.29
N TRP A 90 3.09 8.40 -4.46
CA TRP A 90 1.80 7.79 -4.84
C TRP A 90 0.57 8.60 -4.42
N ILE A 91 0.75 9.64 -3.61
CA ILE A 91 -0.30 10.55 -3.15
C ILE A 91 -0.44 11.70 -4.15
#